data_AF-A0A938NUN2-F1
#
_entry.id   AF-A0A938NUN2-F1
#
_cell.length_a   1.000
_cell.length_b   1.000
_cell.length_c   1.000
_cell.angle_alpha   90.00
_cell.angle_beta   90.00
_cell.angle_gamma   90.00
#
_symmetry.space_group_name_H-M   'P 1'
#
loop_
_entity.id
_entity.type
_entity.pdbx_description
1 polymer ?
#
loop_
_entity_poly.entity_id
_entity_poly.type
_entity_poly.pdbx_seq_one_letter_code
_entity_poly.pdbx_strand_id
1 'polypeptide(L)'
;MLSRKDIKKVKKVFWDYKVNLNPLFEYLKDTKNYNHKVERILIRMFERLFWYDLISILGIENIRKIITKDFISKIRFTDLQEKYEFARKLLQKETLPASGWNSENREKFKTTVLSNRWYCFK
;
A
#
# COMPACT_ATOMS: atom_id res chain seq x y z
N MET A 1 -3.74 -2.58 18.82
CA MET A 1 -3.37 -1.25 19.35
C MET A 1 -2.11 -0.81 18.61
N LEU A 2 -2.10 0.34 17.94
CA LEU A 2 -0.96 0.78 17.11
C LEU A 2 0.30 0.94 17.97
N SER A 3 1.43 0.39 17.52
CA SER A 3 2.69 0.51 18.25
C SER A 3 3.26 1.93 18.13
N ARG A 4 4.03 2.38 19.12
CA ARG A 4 4.77 3.67 19.05
C ARG A 4 5.69 3.73 17.81
N LYS A 5 6.16 2.58 17.32
CA LYS A 5 6.96 2.47 16.09
C LYS A 5 6.16 2.79 14.83
N ASP A 6 4.91 2.32 14.76
CA ASP A 6 4.01 2.55 13.62
C ASP A 6 3.66 4.03 13.49
N ILE A 7 3.41 4.70 14.61
CA ILE A 7 3.13 6.15 14.66
C ILE A 7 4.32 6.96 14.13
N LYS A 8 5.57 6.55 14.45
CA LYS A 8 6.77 7.21 13.92
C LYS A 8 6.90 7.02 12.41
N LYS A 9 6.60 5.84 11.87
CA LYS A 9 6.62 5.56 10.42
C LYS A 9 5.60 6.40 9.68
N VAL A 10 4.35 6.45 10.17
CA VAL A 10 3.30 7.29 9.60
C VAL A 10 3.74 8.77 9.62
N LYS A 11 4.24 9.28 10.75
CA LYS A 11 4.73 10.67 10.82
C LYS A 11 5.86 10.97 9.82
N LYS A 12 6.77 10.00 9.55
CA LYS A 12 7.84 10.16 8.56
C LYS A 12 7.31 10.29 7.13
N VAL A 13 6.21 9.61 6.79
CA VAL A 13 5.56 9.73 5.47
C VAL A 13 4.98 11.13 5.26
N PHE A 14 4.43 11.71 6.33
CA PHE A 14 3.79 13.02 6.34
C PHE A 14 4.72 14.15 6.83
N TRP A 15 6.05 13.96 6.77
CA TRP A 15 7.02 14.89 7.37
C TRP A 15 6.88 16.34 6.88
N ASP A 16 6.39 16.53 5.65
CA ASP A 16 6.24 17.82 4.98
C ASP A 16 4.89 18.52 5.26
N TYR A 17 4.01 17.89 6.05
CA TYR A 17 2.70 18.46 6.35
C TYR A 17 2.42 18.47 7.84
N LYS A 18 1.84 19.57 8.34
CA LYS A 18 1.06 19.60 9.59
C LYS A 18 -0.24 18.79 9.45
N VAL A 19 -0.16 17.55 8.95
CA VAL A 19 -1.33 16.65 8.82
C VAL A 19 -1.72 16.18 10.20
N ASN A 20 -2.92 16.57 10.62
CA ASN A 20 -3.57 15.98 11.77
C ASN A 20 -3.93 14.52 11.44
N LEU A 21 -3.34 13.56 12.17
CA LEU A 21 -3.58 12.13 12.01
C LEU A 21 -4.79 11.62 12.84
N ASN A 22 -5.41 12.46 13.67
CA ASN A 22 -6.60 12.10 14.44
C ASN A 22 -7.72 11.51 13.57
N PRO A 23 -8.04 12.06 12.38
CA PRO A 23 -9.07 11.47 11.52
C PRO A 23 -8.74 10.03 11.11
N LEU A 24 -7.46 9.72 10.86
CA LEU A 24 -7.04 8.35 10.53
C LEU A 24 -7.23 7.43 11.74
N PHE A 25 -6.85 7.87 12.94
CA PHE A 25 -7.02 7.07 14.15
C PHE A 25 -8.49 6.84 14.49
N GLU A 26 -9.35 7.83 14.29
CA GLU A 26 -10.80 7.71 14.42
C GLU A 26 -11.37 6.72 13.42
N TYR A 27 -10.94 6.80 12.15
CA TYR A 27 -11.33 5.85 11.11
C TYR A 27 -10.89 4.41 11.43
N LEU A 28 -9.70 4.22 11.99
CA LEU A 28 -9.21 2.89 12.38
C LEU A 28 -9.95 2.31 13.59
N LYS A 29 -10.59 3.15 14.42
CA LYS A 29 -11.47 2.71 15.50
C LYS A 29 -12.89 2.45 15.01
N ASP A 30 -13.40 3.32 14.15
CA ASP A 30 -14.72 3.19 13.52
C ASP A 30 -14.64 3.60 12.05
N THR A 31 -14.82 2.62 11.17
CA THR A 31 -14.76 2.79 9.73
C THR A 31 -15.86 3.71 9.17
N LYS A 32 -16.88 4.05 9.96
CA LYS A 32 -17.92 5.02 9.57
C LYS A 32 -17.40 6.46 9.46
N ASN A 33 -16.27 6.78 10.09
CA ASN A 33 -15.66 8.12 10.04
C ASN A 33 -14.79 8.37 8.79
N TYR A 34 -15.12 7.70 7.68
CA TYR A 34 -14.42 7.94 6.42
C TYR A 34 -14.78 9.33 5.87
N ASN A 35 -13.76 10.14 5.60
CA ASN A 35 -13.93 11.47 5.01
C ASN A 35 -12.76 11.80 4.06
N HIS A 36 -12.86 12.93 3.37
CA HIS A 36 -11.84 13.36 2.41
C HIS A 36 -10.45 13.57 3.04
N LYS A 37 -10.36 13.90 4.33
CA LYS A 37 -9.06 14.00 5.03
C LYS A 37 -8.44 12.61 5.22
N VAL A 38 -9.23 11.63 5.65
CA VAL A 38 -8.81 10.22 5.80
C VAL A 38 -8.37 9.66 4.47
N GLU A 39 -9.16 9.87 3.41
CA GLU A 39 -8.85 9.41 2.06
C GLU A 39 -7.48 9.89 1.58
N ARG A 40 -7.19 11.20 1.68
CA ARG A 40 -5.89 11.76 1.29
C ARG A 40 -4.73 11.18 2.10
N ILE A 41 -4.95 10.90 3.38
CA ILE A 41 -3.96 10.25 4.24
C ILE A 41 -3.72 8.83 3.76
N LEU A 42 -4.78 8.06 3.50
CA LEU A 42 -4.67 6.69 3.01
C LEU A 42 -3.97 6.64 1.65
N ILE A 43 -4.35 7.47 0.68
CA ILE A 43 -3.68 7.51 -0.64
C ILE A 43 -2.17 7.74 -0.47
N ARG A 44 -1.78 8.74 0.34
CA ARG A 44 -0.36 9.01 0.59
C ARG A 44 0.36 7.86 1.30
N MET A 45 -0.31 7.17 2.21
CA MET A 45 0.25 5.97 2.85
C MET A 45 0.51 4.89 1.79
N PHE A 46 -0.46 4.61 0.92
CA PHE A 46 -0.32 3.61 -0.14
C PHE A 46 0.73 3.99 -1.20
N GLU A 47 0.97 5.28 -1.42
CA GLU A 47 2.00 5.76 -2.34
C GLU A 47 3.42 5.71 -1.76
N ARG A 48 3.58 5.88 -0.45
CA ARG A 48 4.89 6.14 0.19
C ARG A 48 5.36 5.06 1.17
N LEU A 49 4.48 4.20 1.64
CA LEU A 49 4.82 3.11 2.55
C LEU A 49 5.01 1.79 1.82
N PHE A 50 5.87 0.94 2.38
CA PHE A 50 5.95 -0.44 1.94
C PHE A 50 4.71 -1.23 2.37
N TRP A 51 4.39 -2.28 1.61
CA TRP A 51 3.26 -3.17 1.88
C TRP A 51 3.21 -3.69 3.33
N TYR A 52 4.37 -4.10 3.87
CA TYR A 52 4.47 -4.58 5.25
C TYR A 52 4.13 -3.51 6.29
N ASP A 53 4.48 -2.25 6.03
CA ASP A 53 4.14 -1.14 6.91
C ASP A 53 2.63 -0.88 6.87
N LEU A 54 2.03 -0.92 5.68
CA LEU A 54 0.57 -0.81 5.53
C LEU A 54 -0.15 -1.89 6.32
N ILE A 55 0.28 -3.16 6.22
CA ILE A 55 -0.31 -4.26 6.99
C ILE A 55 -0.15 -4.05 8.49
N SER A 56 1.04 -3.63 8.94
CA SER A 56 1.29 -3.34 10.36
C SER A 56 0.38 -2.25 10.91
N ILE A 57 0.14 -1.18 10.13
CA ILE A 57 -0.59 0.00 10.55
C ILE A 57 -2.11 -0.18 10.44
N LEU A 58 -2.57 -0.65 9.28
CA LEU A 58 -4.00 -0.73 8.95
C LEU A 58 -4.58 -2.09 9.32
N GLY A 59 -3.79 -3.16 9.27
CA GLY A 59 -4.28 -4.54 9.35
C GLY A 59 -4.85 -5.01 8.01
N ILE A 60 -4.74 -6.32 7.76
CA ILE A 60 -5.10 -6.92 6.48
C ILE A 60 -6.60 -6.76 6.14
N GLU A 61 -7.47 -6.83 7.15
CA GLU A 61 -8.91 -6.70 6.98
C GLU A 61 -9.33 -5.28 6.57
N ASN A 62 -8.70 -4.25 7.16
CA ASN A 62 -8.98 -2.87 6.77
C ASN A 62 -8.41 -2.57 5.38
N ILE A 63 -7.23 -3.09 5.06
CA ILE A 63 -6.66 -2.97 3.71
C ILE A 63 -7.62 -3.57 2.68
N ARG A 64 -8.17 -4.75 2.94
CA ARG A 64 -9.13 -5.40 2.04
C ARG A 64 -10.38 -4.54 1.78
N LYS A 65 -10.84 -3.78 2.79
CA LYS A 65 -11.97 -2.83 2.66
C LYS A 65 -11.58 -1.55 1.91
N ILE A 66 -10.36 -1.05 2.11
CA ILE A 66 -9.87 0.21 1.54
C ILE A 66 -9.52 0.05 0.06
N ILE A 67 -8.88 -1.06 -0.33
CA ILE A 67 -8.45 -1.31 -1.71
C ILE A 67 -9.67 -1.66 -2.58
N THR A 68 -10.39 -0.64 -3.03
CA THR A 68 -11.42 -0.71 -4.05
C THR A 68 -10.88 -0.20 -5.38
N LYS A 69 -11.58 -0.49 -6.50
CA LYS A 69 -11.20 0.06 -7.82
C LYS A 69 -11.14 1.60 -7.77
N ASP A 70 -12.13 2.22 -7.13
CA ASP A 70 -12.22 3.68 -7.00
C ASP A 70 -11.11 4.28 -6.12
N PHE A 71 -10.61 3.53 -5.14
CA PHE A 71 -9.46 3.95 -4.35
C PHE A 71 -8.16 3.83 -5.14
N ILE A 72 -7.98 2.70 -5.86
CA ILE A 72 -6.79 2.45 -6.67
C ILE A 72 -6.66 3.50 -7.77
N SER A 73 -7.75 3.87 -8.45
CA SER A 73 -7.72 4.88 -9.52
C SER A 73 -7.27 6.27 -9.05
N LYS A 74 -7.34 6.54 -7.74
CA LYS A 74 -6.88 7.81 -7.13
C LYS A 74 -5.39 7.83 -6.80
N ILE A 75 -4.70 6.69 -6.89
CA ILE A 75 -3.25 6.60 -6.69
C ILE A 75 -2.54 7.23 -7.89
N ARG A 76 -1.56 8.11 -7.66
CA ARG A 76 -0.91 8.87 -8.74
C ARG A 76 -0.11 8.02 -9.72
N PHE A 77 0.54 6.96 -9.24
CA PHE A 77 1.51 6.18 -10.02
C PHE A 77 0.87 4.92 -10.61
N THR A 78 0.87 4.79 -11.94
CA THR A 78 0.28 3.67 -12.68
C THR A 78 0.87 2.32 -12.27
N ASP A 79 2.19 2.22 -12.08
CA ASP A 79 2.85 1.00 -11.63
C ASP A 79 2.38 0.55 -10.22
N LEU A 80 2.04 1.52 -9.35
CA LEU A 80 1.46 1.21 -8.04
C LEU A 80 0.01 0.79 -8.18
N GLN A 81 -0.75 1.40 -9.09
CA GLN A 81 -2.13 0.98 -9.36
C GLN A 81 -2.19 -0.50 -9.75
N GLU A 82 -1.35 -0.93 -10.70
CA GLU A 82 -1.28 -2.33 -11.13
C GLU A 82 -0.95 -3.29 -9.98
N LYS A 83 0.03 -2.93 -9.13
CA LYS A 83 0.41 -3.71 -7.95
C LYS A 83 -0.75 -3.84 -6.97
N TYR A 84 -1.49 -2.76 -6.71
CA TYR A 84 -2.62 -2.78 -5.80
C TYR A 84 -3.86 -3.43 -6.41
N GLU A 85 -4.06 -3.38 -7.73
CA GLU A 85 -5.07 -4.19 -8.41
C GLU A 85 -4.80 -5.69 -8.25
N PHE A 86 -3.54 -6.11 -8.40
CA PHE A 86 -3.15 -7.50 -8.15
C PHE A 86 -3.42 -7.88 -6.68
N ALA A 87 -3.00 -7.05 -5.74
CA ALA A 87 -3.27 -7.28 -4.31
C ALA A 87 -4.77 -7.32 -4.00
N ARG A 88 -5.59 -6.47 -4.63
CA ARG A 88 -7.05 -6.46 -4.50
C ARG A 88 -7.64 -7.81 -4.93
N LYS A 89 -7.28 -8.29 -6.13
CA LYS A 89 -7.77 -9.57 -6.67
C LYS A 89 -7.38 -10.73 -5.75
N LEU A 90 -6.13 -10.75 -5.29
CA LEU A 90 -5.61 -11.75 -4.36
C LEU A 90 -6.39 -11.77 -3.03
N LEU A 91 -6.62 -10.60 -2.42
CA LEU A 91 -7.32 -10.48 -1.14
C LEU A 91 -8.83 -10.75 -1.24
N GLN A 92 -9.43 -10.48 -2.40
CA GLN A 92 -10.85 -10.73 -2.64
C GLN A 92 -11.14 -12.17 -3.09
N LYS A 93 -10.11 -13.03 -3.21
CA LYS A 93 -10.21 -14.39 -3.73
C LYS A 93 -10.85 -14.45 -5.13
N GLU A 94 -10.72 -13.36 -5.90
CA GLU A 94 -11.12 -13.36 -7.30
C GLU A 94 -10.18 -14.29 -8.08
N THR A 95 -10.68 -14.91 -9.15
CA THR A 95 -9.85 -15.70 -10.06
C THR A 95 -8.77 -14.80 -10.64
N LEU A 96 -7.54 -15.00 -10.18
CA LEU A 96 -6.38 -14.41 -10.83
C LEU A 96 -6.30 -15.04 -12.23
N PRO A 97 -6.13 -14.26 -13.31
CA PRO A 97 -5.79 -14.87 -14.58
C PRO A 97 -4.55 -15.74 -14.35
N ALA A 98 -4.55 -16.95 -14.92
CA ALA A 98 -3.40 -17.87 -14.83
C ALA A 98 -2.09 -17.23 -15.34
N SER A 99 -2.17 -16.07 -16.00
CA SER A 99 -1.10 -15.32 -16.64
C SER A 99 -0.45 -14.22 -15.79
N GLY A 100 -0.45 -14.34 -14.45
CA GLY A 100 0.51 -13.60 -13.61
C GLY A 100 1.99 -13.97 -13.89
N TRP A 101 2.20 -15.08 -14.61
CA TRP A 101 3.48 -15.54 -15.15
C TRP A 101 3.69 -15.13 -16.62
N ASN A 102 3.30 -13.93 -17.04
CA ASN A 102 3.70 -13.41 -18.35
C ASN A 102 5.24 -13.36 -18.44
N SER A 103 5.82 -13.84 -19.55
CA SER A 103 7.27 -13.87 -19.79
C SER A 103 7.93 -12.51 -19.55
N GLU A 104 7.26 -11.42 -19.92
CA GLU A 104 7.70 -10.05 -19.69
C GLU A 104 7.91 -9.68 -18.22
N ASN A 105 6.98 -10.08 -17.34
CA ASN A 105 7.11 -9.81 -15.90
C ASN A 105 8.17 -10.72 -15.27
N ARG A 106 8.32 -11.96 -15.76
CA ARG A 106 9.40 -12.89 -15.36
C ARG A 106 10.78 -12.27 -15.57
N GLU A 107 11.00 -11.66 -16.73
CA GLU A 107 12.27 -11.02 -17.06
C GLU A 107 12.53 -9.79 -16.16
N LYS A 108 11.52 -8.94 -15.93
CA LYS A 108 11.63 -7.80 -14.99
C LYS A 108 11.93 -8.23 -13.54
N PHE A 109 11.31 -9.31 -13.07
CA PHE A 109 11.56 -9.84 -11.72
C PHE A 109 12.92 -10.55 -11.63
N LYS A 110 13.32 -11.34 -12.63
CA LYS A 110 14.66 -11.96 -12.68
C LYS A 110 15.75 -10.90 -12.63
N THR A 111 15.64 -9.85 -13.44
CA THR A 111 16.65 -8.79 -13.46
C THR A 111 16.65 -8.04 -12.13
N THR A 112 15.50 -7.65 -11.58
CA THR A 112 15.47 -6.82 -10.36
C THR A 112 15.86 -7.57 -9.08
N VAL A 113 15.46 -8.85 -8.96
CA VAL A 113 15.71 -9.65 -7.74
C VAL A 113 17.13 -10.24 -7.74
N LEU A 114 17.73 -10.49 -8.92
CA LEU A 114 19.06 -11.08 -9.03
C LEU A 114 20.17 -10.07 -9.35
N SER A 115 19.89 -8.90 -9.92
CA SER A 115 20.97 -7.97 -10.31
C SER A 115 21.67 -7.32 -9.11
N ASN A 116 20.94 -6.88 -8.10
CA ASN A 116 21.53 -6.05 -7.04
C ASN A 116 22.17 -6.83 -5.89
N ARG A 117 22.13 -8.17 -5.90
CA ARG A 117 22.74 -8.99 -4.84
C ARG A 117 24.14 -9.52 -5.20
N TRP A 118 24.48 -9.55 -6.48
CA TRP A 118 25.74 -10.14 -6.97
C TRP A 118 26.80 -9.11 -7.41
N TYR A 119 26.44 -7.82 -7.58
CA TYR A 119 27.36 -6.77 -8.04
C TYR A 119 28.11 -6.01 -6.93
N CYS A 120 28.17 -6.51 -5.69
CA CYS A 120 28.94 -5.88 -4.61
C CYS A 120 30.34 -6.48 -4.39
N PHE A 121 31.05 -6.87 -5.46
CA PHE A 121 32.49 -7.14 -5.39
C PHE A 121 33.22 -6.42 -6.53
N LYS A 122 33.66 -5.19 -6.25
CA LYS A 122 34.93 -4.65 -6.73
C LYS A 122 35.34 -3.45 -5.89
#